data_AF-A0A1G2HUY0-F1
#
_entry.id   AF-A0A1G2HUY0-F1
#
_cell.length_a   1.000
_cell.length_b   1.000
_cell.length_c   1.000
_cell.angle_alpha   90.00
_cell.angle_beta   90.00
_cell.angle_gamma   90.00
#
_symmetry.space_group_name_H-M   'P 1'
#
loop_
_entity.id
_entity.type
_entity.pdbx_description
1 polymer ?
#
loop_
_entity_poly.entity_id
_entity_poly.type
_entity_poly.pdbx_seq_one_letter_code
_entity_poly.pdbx_strand_id
1 'polypeptide(L)'
;MKKIFWTEHSKIKMRQYGLSQGKILQVLRRPERQEKGIAPGCTALMQTNRGPTRKLTQKNAERPWLKRAPGEIWLMYKDNQNIRKIISAWRYPGISKPGESIPIPAEIKQELLNGDL
;
A
#
# COMPACT_ATOMS: atom_id res chain seq x y z
N MET A 1 -15.31 -9.93 -9.89
CA MET A 1 -14.02 -9.35 -9.45
C MET A 1 -13.01 -9.59 -10.57
N LYS A 2 -12.25 -8.59 -11.02
CA LYS A 2 -11.25 -8.76 -12.10
C LYS A 2 -10.15 -9.75 -11.67
N LYS A 3 -9.55 -10.47 -12.62
CA LYS A 3 -8.41 -11.35 -12.34
C LYS A 3 -7.22 -10.49 -11.89
N ILE A 4 -6.62 -10.82 -10.75
CA ILE A 4 -5.52 -10.04 -10.19
C ILE A 4 -4.21 -10.54 -10.77
N PHE A 5 -3.42 -9.62 -11.31
CA PHE A 5 -2.08 -9.89 -11.80
C PHE A 5 -1.06 -9.11 -10.98
N TRP A 6 -0.07 -9.79 -10.43
CA TRP A 6 0.98 -9.20 -9.62
C TRP A 6 2.22 -8.98 -10.48
N THR A 7 2.60 -7.71 -10.71
CA THR A 7 3.87 -7.40 -11.38
C THR A 7 5.05 -7.84 -10.52
N GLU A 8 6.21 -8.07 -11.13
CA GLU A 8 7.40 -8.42 -10.34
C GLU A 8 7.78 -7.31 -9.36
N HIS A 9 7.65 -6.05 -9.82
CA HIS A 9 7.80 -4.87 -8.98
C HIS A 9 6.92 -4.91 -7.73
N SER A 10 5.63 -5.23 -7.87
CA SER A 10 4.72 -5.32 -6.73
C SER A 10 5.16 -6.39 -5.73
N LYS A 11 5.65 -7.55 -6.20
CA LYS A 11 6.17 -8.62 -5.33
C LYS A 11 7.44 -8.19 -4.60
N ILE A 12 8.32 -7.43 -5.24
CA ILE A 12 9.55 -6.89 -4.64
C ILE A 12 9.20 -5.91 -3.52
N LYS A 13 8.35 -4.91 -3.78
CA LYS A 13 7.94 -3.93 -2.76
C LYS A 13 7.16 -4.60 -1.63
N MET A 14 6.33 -5.60 -1.93
CA MET A 14 5.65 -6.39 -0.91
C MET A 14 6.63 -7.11 0.02
N ARG A 15 7.72 -7.68 -0.51
CA ARG A 15 8.80 -8.26 0.31
C ARG A 15 9.50 -7.18 1.13
N GLN A 16 9.87 -6.06 0.51
CA GLN A 16 10.55 -4.94 1.16
C GLN A 16 9.76 -4.39 2.36
N TYR A 17 8.44 -4.22 2.22
CA TYR A 17 7.57 -3.64 3.27
C TYR A 17 6.83 -4.68 4.13
N GLY A 18 7.14 -5.98 3.97
CA GLY A 18 6.47 -7.06 4.71
C GLY A 18 4.95 -7.05 4.52
N LEU A 19 4.48 -6.87 3.29
CA LEU A 19 3.07 -6.85 2.91
C LEU A 19 2.68 -8.20 2.30
N SER A 20 1.70 -8.87 2.90
CA SER A 20 1.14 -10.10 2.34
C SER A 20 0.11 -9.81 1.25
N GLN A 21 -0.09 -10.76 0.32
CA GLN A 21 -1.14 -10.65 -0.69
C GLN A 21 -2.52 -10.44 -0.05
N GLY A 22 -2.83 -11.18 1.02
CA GLY A 22 -4.09 -11.03 1.76
C GLY A 22 -4.30 -9.60 2.28
N LYS A 23 -3.22 -8.94 2.76
CA LYS A 23 -3.30 -7.55 3.21
C LYS A 23 -3.58 -6.59 2.06
N ILE A 24 -2.93 -6.77 0.91
CA ILE A 24 -3.18 -5.97 -0.29
C ILE A 24 -4.61 -6.17 -0.82
N LEU A 25 -5.09 -7.42 -0.81
CA LEU A 25 -6.48 -7.73 -1.18
C LEU A 25 -7.49 -7.08 -0.24
N GLN A 26 -7.16 -6.92 1.04
CA GLN A 26 -7.98 -6.18 1.99
C GLN A 26 -8.09 -4.69 1.60
N VAL A 27 -6.95 -4.05 1.29
CA VAL A 27 -6.92 -2.65 0.81
C VAL A 27 -7.75 -2.52 -0.46
N LEU A 28 -7.64 -3.48 -1.37
CA LEU A 28 -8.40 -3.50 -2.63
C LEU A 28 -9.91 -3.62 -2.43
N ARG A 29 -10.35 -4.42 -1.45
CA ARG A 29 -11.78 -4.68 -1.18
C ARG A 29 -12.42 -3.58 -0.34
N ARG A 30 -11.67 -3.00 0.59
CA ARG A 30 -12.14 -1.99 1.56
C ARG A 30 -11.11 -0.86 1.68
N PRO A 31 -10.91 -0.06 0.62
CA PRO A 31 -10.08 1.12 0.72
C PRO A 31 -10.75 2.16 1.62
N GLU A 32 -9.96 2.86 2.42
CA GLU A 32 -10.44 4.05 3.14
C GLU A 32 -10.36 5.29 2.24
N ARG A 33 -9.44 5.28 1.28
CA ARG A 33 -9.26 6.36 0.31
C ARG A 33 -8.91 5.83 -1.07
N GLN A 34 -9.38 6.52 -2.10
CA GLN A 34 -9.06 6.27 -3.50
C GLN A 34 -8.63 7.58 -4.16
N GLU A 35 -7.48 7.57 -4.83
CA GLU A 35 -6.88 8.73 -5.47
C GLU A 35 -6.38 8.37 -6.88
N LYS A 36 -6.15 9.39 -7.72
CA LYS A 36 -5.49 9.19 -9.02
C LYS A 36 -4.04 8.75 -8.77
N GLY A 37 -3.62 7.65 -9.39
CA GLY A 37 -2.24 7.18 -9.28
C GLY A 37 -1.26 8.15 -9.93
N ILE A 38 0.01 8.08 -9.50
CA ILE A 38 1.07 8.94 -10.06
C ILE A 38 1.32 8.62 -11.53
N ALA A 39 1.33 7.33 -11.88
CA ALA A 39 1.47 6.91 -13.27
C ALA A 39 0.14 7.07 -14.04
N PRO A 40 0.16 7.55 -15.31
CA PRO A 40 -1.04 7.75 -16.11
C PRO A 40 -1.94 6.50 -16.19
N GLY A 41 -3.22 6.69 -15.88
CA GLY A 41 -4.23 5.63 -15.90
C GLY A 41 -4.15 4.64 -14.73
N CYS A 42 -3.30 4.90 -13.72
CA CYS A 42 -3.28 4.12 -12.49
C CYS A 42 -4.24 4.70 -11.44
N THR A 43 -4.69 3.85 -10.53
CA THR A 43 -5.47 4.22 -9.35
C THR A 43 -4.69 3.86 -8.10
N ALA A 44 -4.61 4.79 -7.16
CA ALA A 44 -4.01 4.55 -5.84
C ALA A 44 -5.11 4.36 -4.81
N LEU A 45 -4.96 3.35 -3.97
CA LEU A 45 -5.82 3.06 -2.84
C LEU A 45 -5.00 3.14 -1.56
N MET A 46 -5.62 3.67 -0.51
CA MET A 46 -5.02 3.75 0.81
C MET A 46 -5.94 3.12 1.85
N GLN A 47 -5.32 2.45 2.81
CA GLN A 47 -5.98 2.03 4.04
C GLN A 47 -5.04 2.23 5.21
N THR A 48 -5.56 2.80 6.31
CA THR A 48 -4.82 2.87 7.56
C THR A 48 -4.52 1.46 8.05
N ASN A 49 -3.25 1.16 8.26
CA ASN A 49 -2.83 -0.05 8.95
C ASN A 49 -3.06 0.16 10.45
N ARG A 50 -4.32 0.03 10.86
CA ARG A 50 -4.69 -0.07 12.27
C ARG A 50 -3.95 -1.29 12.81
N GLY A 51 -2.89 -1.06 13.59
CA GLY A 51 -2.21 -2.12 14.34
C GLY A 51 -3.24 -2.85 15.23
N PRO A 52 -2.88 -4.01 15.81
CA PRO A 52 -3.77 -4.65 16.76
C PRO A 52 -4.14 -3.64 17.85
N THR A 53 -5.42 -3.28 17.93
CA THR A 53 -6.03 -2.46 18.97
C THR A 53 -6.05 -3.23 20.30
N ARG A 54 -4.95 -3.87 20.68
CA ARG A 54 -4.82 -4.39 22.04
C ARG A 54 -4.53 -3.18 22.92
N LYS A 55 -5.41 -2.92 23.91
CA LYS A 55 -5.14 -1.94 24.96
C LYS A 55 -3.70 -2.16 25.42
N LEU A 56 -2.89 -1.10 25.38
CA LEU A 56 -1.53 -1.14 25.89
C LEU A 56 -1.64 -1.39 27.39
N THR A 57 -1.56 -2.65 27.81
CA THR A 57 -1.47 -3.03 29.21
C THR A 57 0.00 -3.01 29.62
N GLN A 58 0.27 -2.70 30.88
CA GLN A 58 1.64 -2.61 31.43
C GLN A 58 2.48 -3.86 31.10
N LYS A 59 1.85 -5.03 31.06
CA LYS A 59 2.44 -6.34 30.71
C LYS A 59 2.85 -6.52 29.23
N ASN A 60 2.32 -5.70 28.33
CA ASN A 60 2.54 -5.80 26.88
C ASN A 60 3.34 -4.62 26.30
N ALA A 61 3.56 -3.55 27.09
CA ALA A 61 4.30 -2.35 26.67
C ALA A 61 5.76 -2.64 26.30
N GLU A 62 6.34 -3.67 26.88
CA GLU A 62 7.73 -4.10 26.67
C GLU A 62 7.95 -4.89 25.37
N ARG A 63 6.87 -5.32 24.68
CA ARG A 63 6.97 -6.12 23.45
C ARG A 63 7.18 -5.23 22.23
N PRO A 64 8.36 -5.24 21.57
CA PRO A 64 8.66 -4.30 20.49
C PRO A 64 7.72 -4.44 19.28
N TRP A 65 7.22 -5.65 19.00
CA TRP A 65 6.28 -5.92 17.89
C TRP A 65 4.86 -5.41 18.13
N LEU A 66 4.52 -4.96 19.34
CA LEU A 66 3.25 -4.26 19.61
C LEU A 66 3.27 -2.81 19.13
N LYS A 67 4.47 -2.24 18.94
CA LYS A 67 4.69 -0.87 18.43
C LYS A 67 4.64 -0.81 16.90
N ARG A 68 3.72 -1.53 16.25
CA ARG A 68 3.50 -1.33 14.82
C ARG A 68 2.95 0.09 14.67
N ALA A 69 3.82 1.03 14.30
CA ALA A 69 3.47 2.43 14.14
C ALA A 69 2.19 2.53 13.30
N PRO A 70 1.21 3.37 13.72
CA PRO A 70 0.05 3.65 12.91
C PRO A 70 0.55 4.26 11.61
N GLY A 71 0.48 3.47 10.54
CA GLY A 71 0.94 3.88 9.23
C GLY A 71 -0.12 3.54 8.20
N GLU A 72 0.05 4.02 7.00
CA GLU A 72 -0.85 3.74 5.89
C GLU A 72 -0.27 2.64 5.01
N ILE A 73 -1.15 1.84 4.42
CA ILE A 73 -0.79 0.94 3.34
C ILE A 73 -1.37 1.53 2.07
N TRP A 74 -0.47 1.76 1.13
CA TRP A 74 -0.80 2.24 -0.19
C TRP A 74 -0.66 1.12 -1.20
N LEU A 75 -1.59 1.12 -2.15
CA LEU A 75 -1.68 0.17 -3.24
C LEU A 75 -1.92 0.94 -4.52
N MET A 76 -1.07 0.73 -5.52
CA MET A 76 -1.31 1.27 -6.85
C MET A 76 -1.60 0.14 -7.83
N TYR A 77 -2.66 0.29 -8.61
CA TYR A 77 -3.04 -0.66 -9.64
C TYR A 77 -3.42 0.03 -10.94
N LYS A 78 -3.39 -0.73 -12.04
CA LYS A 78 -3.93 -0.34 -13.33
C LYS A 78 -4.92 -1.41 -13.79
N ASP A 79 -6.10 -0.96 -14.19
CA ASP A 79 -7.08 -1.84 -14.79
C ASP A 79 -6.84 -1.94 -16.30
N ASN A 80 -6.88 -3.17 -16.82
CA ASN A 80 -6.89 -3.43 -18.26
C ASN A 80 -7.93 -4.51 -18.55
N GLN A 81 -9.02 -4.12 -19.23
CA GLN A 81 -10.14 -5.00 -19.56
C GLN A 81 -10.58 -5.85 -18.34
N ASN A 82 -10.26 -7.15 -18.35
CA ASN A 82 -10.63 -8.13 -17.33
C ASN A 82 -9.56 -8.37 -16.24
N ILE A 83 -8.40 -7.73 -16.35
CA ILE A 83 -7.26 -7.89 -15.45
C ILE A 83 -7.04 -6.61 -14.64
N ARG A 84 -6.82 -6.78 -13.34
CA ARG A 84 -6.31 -5.73 -12.45
C ARG A 84 -4.84 -6.00 -12.18
N LYS A 85 -3.96 -5.22 -12.80
CA LYS A 85 -2.51 -5.30 -12.58
C LYS A 85 -2.14 -4.50 -11.35
N ILE A 86 -1.66 -5.17 -10.32
CA ILE A 86 -1.08 -4.52 -9.16
C ILE A 86 0.31 -4.04 -9.54
N ILE A 87 0.51 -2.73 -9.52
CA ILE A 87 1.74 -2.09 -9.96
C ILE A 87 2.74 -2.02 -8.82
N SER A 88 2.32 -1.46 -7.68
CA SER A 88 3.20 -1.29 -6.51
C SER A 88 2.39 -1.25 -5.21
N ALA A 89 3.04 -1.53 -4.09
CA ALA A 89 2.46 -1.43 -2.76
C ALA A 89 3.52 -1.07 -1.72
N TRP A 90 3.23 -0.14 -0.83
CA TRP A 90 4.19 0.32 0.17
C TRP A 90 3.51 0.70 1.49
N ARG A 91 4.33 0.80 2.54
CA ARG A 91 3.93 1.36 3.83
C ARG A 91 4.39 2.80 3.92
N TYR A 92 3.51 3.68 4.37
CA TYR A 92 3.85 5.03 4.73
C TYR A 92 3.80 5.16 6.27
N PRO A 93 4.86 5.64 6.94
CA PRO A 93 4.95 5.64 8.40
C PRO A 93 4.08 6.71 9.10
N GLY A 94 3.46 7.61 8.35
CA GLY A 94 2.63 8.70 8.87
C GLY A 94 1.20 8.68 8.34
N ILE A 95 0.52 9.81 8.53
CA ILE A 95 -0.82 10.08 8.00
C ILE A 95 -0.66 11.01 6.80
N SER A 96 -1.18 10.62 5.65
CA SER A 96 -1.19 11.43 4.43
C SER A 96 -2.33 12.45 4.47
N LYS A 97 -2.07 13.67 4.01
CA LYS A 97 -3.13 14.67 3.83
C LYS A 97 -3.95 14.31 2.59
N PRO A 98 -5.29 14.20 2.69
CA PRO A 98 -6.14 13.95 1.54
C PRO A 98 -5.96 15.05 0.47
N GLY A 99 -5.74 14.66 -0.78
CA GLY A 99 -5.66 15.59 -1.91
C GLY A 99 -4.29 16.24 -2.15
N GLU A 100 -3.31 16.02 -1.27
CA GLU A 100 -1.91 16.30 -1.53
C GLU A 100 -1.31 15.17 -2.40
N SER A 101 -0.19 15.42 -3.09
CA SER A 101 0.46 14.39 -3.91
C SER A 101 0.75 13.13 -3.07
N ILE A 102 0.41 11.95 -3.61
CA ILE A 102 0.58 10.67 -2.92
C ILE A 102 1.99 10.59 -2.30
N PRO A 103 2.12 10.29 -1.00
CA PRO A 103 3.42 10.18 -0.36
C PRO A 103 4.11 8.91 -0.85
N ILE A 104 4.95 9.08 -1.87
CA ILE A 104 5.72 8.01 -2.50
C ILE A 104 7.20 8.25 -2.19
N PRO A 105 7.92 7.23 -1.69
CA PRO A 105 9.38 7.27 -1.60
C PRO A 105 10.03 7.65 -2.94
N ALA A 106 11.06 8.49 -2.91
CA ALA A 106 11.69 9.04 -4.13
C ALA A 106 12.10 7.97 -5.14
N GLU A 107 12.56 6.81 -4.66
CA GLU A 107 12.94 5.64 -5.45
C GLU A 107 11.79 5.13 -6.34
N ILE A 108 10.59 4.98 -5.77
CA ILE A 108 9.41 4.50 -6.49
C ILE A 108 8.98 5.52 -7.54
N LYS A 109 9.12 6.82 -7.24
CA LYS A 109 8.78 7.88 -8.20
C LYS A 109 9.64 7.79 -9.47
N GLN A 110 10.93 7.49 -9.33
CA GLN A 110 11.83 7.32 -10.49
C GLN A 110 11.47 6.06 -11.30
N GLU A 111 11.24 4.93 -10.62
CA GLU A 111 10.84 3.66 -11.25
C GLU A 111 9.53 3.81 -12.06
N LEU A 112 8.56 4.56 -11.55
CA LEU A 112 7.28 4.80 -12.23
C LEU A 112 7.40 5.71 -13.47
N LEU A 113 8.38 6.63 -13.49
CA LEU A 113 8.60 7.56 -14.60
C LEU A 113 9.38 6.92 -15.74
N ASN A 114 10.30 6.01 -15.43
CA ASN A 114 11.15 5.35 -16.43
C ASN A 114 10.43 4.24 -17.21
N GLY A 115 9.28 3.75 -16.71
CA GLY A 115 8.43 2.79 -17.43
C GLY A 115 8.84 1.32 -17.29
N ASP A 116 9.72 0.99 -16.35
CA ASP A 116 10.28 -0.37 -16.16
C ASP A 116 9.33 -1.35 -15.41
N LEU A 117 8.03 -1.34 -15.76
CA LEU A 117 6.97 -2.13 -15.09
C LEU A 117 6.38 -3.28 -15.91
#